data_AF-A0A4Q5T6A4-F1
#
_entry.id   AF-A0A4Q5T6A4-F1
#
_cell.length_a   1.000
_cell.length_b   1.000
_cell.length_c   1.000
_cell.angle_alpha   90.00
_cell.angle_beta   90.00
_cell.angle_gamma   90.00
#
_symmetry.space_group_name_H-M   'P 1'
#
loop_
_entity.id
_entity.type
_entity.pdbx_description
1 polymer ?
#
loop_
_entity_poly.entity_id
_entity_poly.type
_entity_poly.pdbx_seq_one_letter_code
_entity_poly.pdbx_strand_id
1 'polypeptide(L)'
;MLATLILWGHALAALLFGALGLWALRSDGAAMPRIPLIAALAMTALWALAVAGIGESDLMTQIAGAARTLAWFGFMVALYRSGAIERPPAAIGTVFGVVAVVILMAATLDVLTSAASDLPRPVLDAALLLKMLATVAALLLVQGLHSALAPRQSHAVRPVILALGAMWLVDINLLAVAWLVERWPLQLVAVRGFALALIAMAIAAGLQHRGERPVEMSRTVIYQTLTLVAVGVYVALLAAATSALAAIGGPNARLLQTAFVFGSTAAILTLVSSSWLRAWIKVKLAKHFFRHRYDYRAEWMRFTETLGEPDGAASLDERIVKALADLTDSPAGVLLLPQGN
;
A
#
# COMPACT_ATOMS: atom_id res chain seq x y z
N MET A 1 -20.25 28.01 5.78
CA MET A 1 -18.98 28.00 5.03
C MET A 1 -18.42 26.59 4.85
N LEU A 2 -18.11 25.84 5.91
CA LEU A 2 -17.55 24.47 5.80
C LEU A 2 -18.46 23.49 5.05
N ALA A 3 -19.76 23.44 5.37
CA ALA A 3 -20.72 22.58 4.65
C ALA A 3 -20.78 22.89 3.15
N THR A 4 -20.69 24.19 2.80
CA THR A 4 -20.63 24.67 1.41
C THR A 4 -19.34 24.19 0.71
N LEU A 5 -18.20 24.22 1.40
CA LEU A 5 -16.94 23.70 0.86
C LEU A 5 -16.98 22.19 0.64
N ILE A 6 -17.58 21.43 1.56
CA ILE A 6 -17.78 19.98 1.41
C ILE A 6 -18.64 19.70 0.19
N LEU A 7 -19.78 20.40 0.05
CA LEU A 7 -20.68 20.29 -1.10
C LEU A 7 -19.93 20.55 -2.42
N TRP A 8 -19.29 21.71 -2.57
CA TRP A 8 -18.63 22.09 -3.82
C TRP A 8 -17.42 21.21 -4.16
N GLY A 9 -16.59 20.89 -3.16
CA GLY A 9 -15.41 20.05 -3.36
C GLY A 9 -15.79 18.65 -3.84
N HIS A 10 -16.78 18.02 -3.21
CA HIS A 10 -17.21 16.67 -3.58
C HIS A 10 -18.09 16.65 -4.83
N ALA A 11 -18.90 17.69 -5.09
CA ALA A 11 -19.62 17.82 -6.36
C ALA A 11 -18.65 17.96 -7.55
N LEU A 12 -17.57 18.73 -7.40
CA LEU A 12 -16.52 18.84 -8.41
C LEU A 12 -15.83 17.49 -8.63
N ALA A 13 -15.47 16.79 -7.55
CA ALA A 13 -14.89 15.45 -7.65
C ALA A 13 -15.85 14.48 -8.36
N ALA A 14 -17.14 14.49 -8.01
CA ALA A 14 -18.14 13.64 -8.64
C ALA A 14 -18.25 13.90 -10.15
N LEU A 15 -18.27 15.17 -10.56
CA LEU A 15 -18.28 15.56 -11.98
C LEU A 15 -17.03 15.06 -12.71
N LEU A 16 -15.84 15.26 -12.16
CA LEU A 16 -14.58 14.87 -12.79
C LEU A 16 -14.44 13.35 -12.91
N PHE A 17 -14.73 12.60 -11.85
CA PHE A 17 -14.73 11.13 -11.89
C PHE A 17 -15.81 10.57 -12.81
N GLY A 18 -17.00 11.19 -12.85
CA GLY A 18 -18.08 10.82 -13.78
C GLY A 18 -17.69 11.08 -15.24
N ALA A 19 -17.11 12.24 -15.54
CA ALA A 19 -16.60 12.56 -16.87
C ALA A 19 -15.49 11.60 -17.31
N LEU A 20 -14.59 11.22 -16.40
CA LEU A 20 -13.56 10.21 -16.68
C LEU A 20 -14.14 8.83 -16.93
N GLY A 21 -15.17 8.42 -16.19
CA GLY A 21 -15.89 7.17 -16.42
C GLY A 21 -16.52 7.14 -17.82
N LEU A 22 -17.19 8.22 -18.22
CA LEU A 22 -17.78 8.37 -19.56
C LEU A 22 -16.73 8.41 -20.68
N TRP A 23 -15.59 9.08 -20.43
CA TRP A 23 -14.47 9.09 -21.37
C TRP A 23 -13.87 7.69 -21.53
N ALA A 24 -13.66 6.95 -20.44
CA ALA A 24 -13.14 5.59 -20.44
C ALA A 24 -14.06 4.58 -21.17
N LEU A 25 -15.37 4.81 -21.14
CA LEU A 25 -16.36 4.06 -21.94
C LEU A 25 -16.14 4.24 -23.44
N ARG A 26 -15.74 5.44 -23.89
CA ARG A 26 -15.56 5.79 -25.30
C ARG A 26 -14.15 5.51 -25.85
N SER A 27 -13.16 5.28 -24.98
CA SER A 27 -11.76 5.15 -25.38
C SER A 27 -11.32 3.69 -25.64
N ASP A 28 -10.99 3.32 -26.88
CA ASP A 28 -10.63 1.94 -27.27
C ASP A 28 -9.19 1.50 -26.95
N GLY A 29 -8.58 2.06 -25.90
CA GLY A 29 -7.20 1.76 -25.52
C GLY A 29 -7.05 0.45 -24.72
N ALA A 30 -6.34 -0.53 -25.28
CA ALA A 30 -6.12 -1.88 -24.73
C ALA A 30 -5.14 -1.98 -23.54
N ALA A 31 -4.62 -0.88 -23.00
CA ALA A 31 -3.52 -0.92 -22.02
C ALA A 31 -3.94 -1.21 -20.56
N MET A 32 -5.23 -1.09 -20.23
CA MET A 32 -5.74 -1.31 -18.87
C MET A 32 -7.08 -2.05 -18.90
N PRO A 33 -7.41 -2.82 -17.85
CA PRO A 33 -8.71 -3.48 -17.75
C PRO A 33 -9.82 -2.43 -17.60
N ARG A 34 -10.54 -2.20 -18.71
CA ARG A 34 -11.49 -1.08 -18.87
C ARG A 34 -12.69 -1.18 -17.92
N ILE A 35 -13.34 -2.34 -17.87
CA ILE A 35 -14.57 -2.55 -17.08
C ILE A 35 -14.34 -2.23 -15.59
N PRO A 36 -13.32 -2.80 -14.90
CA PRO A 36 -13.12 -2.49 -13.49
C PRO A 36 -12.64 -1.05 -13.24
N LEU A 37 -11.93 -0.42 -14.19
CA LEU A 37 -11.59 0.99 -14.10
C LEU A 37 -12.85 1.87 -14.15
N ILE A 38 -13.75 1.61 -15.11
CA ILE A 38 -15.02 2.34 -15.24
C ILE A 38 -15.87 2.15 -13.98
N ALA A 39 -15.96 0.93 -13.46
CA ALA A 39 -16.67 0.65 -12.21
C ALA A 39 -16.08 1.44 -11.04
N ALA A 40 -14.75 1.50 -10.91
CA ALA A 40 -14.09 2.25 -9.83
C ALA A 40 -14.31 3.77 -9.94
N LEU A 41 -14.22 4.32 -11.16
CA LEU A 41 -14.50 5.74 -11.42
C LEU A 41 -15.97 6.09 -11.13
N ALA A 42 -16.90 5.26 -11.60
CA ALA A 42 -18.34 5.46 -11.38
C ALA A 42 -18.71 5.38 -9.89
N MET A 43 -18.20 4.37 -9.16
CA MET A 43 -18.45 4.26 -7.72
C MET A 43 -17.82 5.40 -6.93
N THR A 44 -16.66 5.92 -7.37
CA THR A 44 -16.06 7.11 -6.76
C THR A 44 -16.91 8.36 -7.00
N ALA A 45 -17.47 8.51 -8.21
CA ALA A 45 -18.37 9.61 -8.54
C ALA A 45 -19.68 9.57 -7.72
N LEU A 46 -20.30 8.40 -7.62
CA LEU A 46 -21.52 8.18 -6.83
C LEU A 46 -21.28 8.45 -5.35
N TRP A 47 -20.16 7.95 -4.81
CA TRP A 47 -19.78 8.23 -3.43
C TRP A 47 -19.56 9.73 -3.19
N ALA A 48 -18.82 10.42 -4.05
CA ALA A 48 -18.60 11.86 -3.91
C ALA A 48 -19.90 12.65 -4.01
N LEU A 49 -20.82 12.25 -4.89
CA LEU A 49 -22.16 12.85 -4.99
C LEU A 49 -22.98 12.63 -3.72
N ALA A 50 -22.90 11.44 -3.11
CA ALA A 50 -23.55 11.13 -1.84
C ALA A 50 -23.01 12.02 -0.70
N VAL A 51 -21.69 12.16 -0.57
CA VAL A 51 -21.09 13.07 0.43
C VAL A 51 -21.56 14.52 0.21
N ALA A 52 -21.67 14.95 -1.04
CA ALA A 52 -22.13 16.30 -1.39
C ALA A 52 -23.60 16.53 -1.06
N GLY A 53 -24.48 15.57 -1.38
CA GLY A 53 -25.94 15.74 -1.31
C GLY A 53 -26.58 15.36 0.02
N ILE A 54 -26.13 14.24 0.62
CA ILE A 54 -26.76 13.64 1.81
C ILE A 54 -25.81 13.59 3.02
N GLY A 55 -24.51 13.82 2.82
CA GLY A 55 -23.50 13.94 3.88
C GLY A 55 -22.71 12.66 4.16
N GLU A 56 -21.56 12.80 4.83
CA GLU A 56 -20.59 11.71 5.07
C GLU A 56 -21.13 10.59 5.98
N SER A 57 -21.98 10.93 6.95
CA SER A 57 -22.48 9.98 7.96
C SER A 57 -23.70 9.17 7.52
N ASP A 58 -24.28 9.48 6.36
CA ASP A 58 -25.46 8.78 5.87
C ASP A 58 -25.14 7.34 5.45
N LEU A 59 -26.09 6.42 5.71
CA LEU A 59 -25.99 5.01 5.36
C LEU A 59 -25.69 4.81 3.86
N MET A 60 -26.34 5.57 2.98
CA MET A 60 -26.13 5.47 1.54
C MET A 60 -24.73 5.95 1.15
N THR A 61 -24.19 6.94 1.85
CA THR A 61 -22.80 7.39 1.65
C THR A 61 -21.79 6.34 2.08
N GLN A 62 -22.01 5.64 3.20
CA GLN A 62 -21.13 4.55 3.61
C GLN A 62 -21.20 3.35 2.67
N ILE A 63 -22.40 2.98 2.20
CA ILE A 63 -22.58 1.92 1.18
C ILE A 63 -21.82 2.30 -0.10
N ALA A 64 -21.95 3.54 -0.56
CA ALA A 64 -21.21 4.02 -1.73
C ALA A 64 -19.68 4.01 -1.49
N GLY A 65 -19.23 4.31 -0.27
CA GLY A 65 -17.82 4.30 0.12
C GLY A 65 -17.23 2.88 0.14
N ALA A 66 -17.99 1.91 0.63
CA ALA A 66 -17.67 0.49 0.55
C ALA A 66 -17.59 0.01 -0.90
N ALA A 67 -18.59 0.36 -1.72
CA ALA A 67 -18.61 0.02 -3.14
C ALA A 67 -17.43 0.63 -3.91
N ARG A 68 -17.07 1.89 -3.62
CA ARG A 68 -15.86 2.55 -4.15
C ARG A 68 -14.60 1.77 -3.80
N THR A 69 -14.46 1.36 -2.54
CA THR A 69 -13.28 0.62 -2.05
C THR A 69 -13.15 -0.74 -2.73
N LEU A 70 -14.25 -1.48 -2.84
CA LEU A 70 -14.30 -2.77 -3.52
C LEU A 70 -14.03 -2.65 -5.03
N ALA A 71 -14.54 -1.60 -5.68
CA ALA A 71 -14.31 -1.37 -7.10
C ALA A 71 -12.84 -1.06 -7.41
N TRP A 72 -12.18 -0.21 -6.60
CA TRP A 72 -10.74 0.05 -6.74
C TRP A 72 -9.89 -1.19 -6.43
N PHE A 73 -10.28 -1.98 -5.43
CA PHE A 73 -9.65 -3.26 -5.15
C PHE A 73 -9.77 -4.23 -6.34
N GLY A 74 -10.97 -4.36 -6.91
CA GLY A 74 -11.22 -5.16 -8.11
C GLY A 74 -10.40 -4.70 -9.32
N PHE A 75 -10.23 -3.38 -9.50
CA PHE A 75 -9.34 -2.82 -10.52
C PHE A 75 -7.88 -3.20 -10.29
N MET A 76 -7.36 -3.10 -9.06
CA MET A 76 -5.99 -3.52 -8.74
C MET A 76 -5.78 -5.02 -8.99
N VAL A 77 -6.75 -5.86 -8.61
CA VAL A 77 -6.72 -7.32 -8.89
C VAL A 77 -6.73 -7.60 -10.39
N ALA A 78 -7.60 -6.91 -11.14
CA ALA A 78 -7.66 -7.07 -12.59
C ALA A 78 -6.34 -6.64 -13.24
N LEU A 79 -5.77 -5.51 -12.84
CA LEU A 79 -4.51 -5.01 -13.37
C LEU A 79 -3.35 -5.97 -13.06
N TYR A 80 -3.36 -6.56 -11.87
CA TYR A 80 -2.41 -7.59 -11.49
C TYR A 80 -2.53 -8.86 -12.35
N ARG A 81 -3.76 -9.31 -12.66
CA ARG A 81 -4.02 -10.49 -13.52
C ARG A 81 -3.78 -10.25 -15.01
N SER A 82 -3.93 -9.02 -15.48
CA SER A 82 -3.92 -8.67 -16.92
C SER A 82 -2.53 -8.62 -17.56
N GLY A 83 -1.44 -8.90 -16.81
CA GLY A 83 -0.09 -8.89 -17.38
C GLY A 83 1.00 -8.27 -16.51
N ALA A 84 0.76 -7.99 -15.23
CA ALA A 84 1.83 -7.49 -14.35
C ALA A 84 2.88 -8.57 -14.01
N ILE A 85 2.48 -9.86 -13.95
CA ILE A 85 3.36 -10.98 -13.56
C ILE A 85 2.96 -12.26 -14.33
N GLU A 86 3.87 -12.82 -15.12
CA GLU A 86 3.63 -13.98 -16.02
C GLU A 86 3.26 -15.31 -15.33
N ARG A 87 3.28 -15.37 -14.00
CA ARG A 87 2.75 -16.49 -13.17
C ARG A 87 2.79 -16.04 -11.72
N PRO A 88 1.70 -15.51 -11.15
CA PRO A 88 1.71 -15.17 -9.73
C PRO A 88 1.83 -16.46 -8.91
N PRO A 89 2.80 -16.59 -7.98
CA PRO A 89 2.79 -17.69 -7.02
C PRO A 89 1.47 -17.69 -6.25
N ALA A 90 0.91 -18.88 -5.96
CA ALA A 90 -0.39 -19.04 -5.28
C ALA A 90 -0.52 -18.24 -3.97
N ALA A 91 0.60 -17.98 -3.30
CA ALA A 91 0.70 -17.11 -2.13
C ALA A 91 0.16 -15.69 -2.36
N ILE A 92 0.27 -15.12 -3.57
CA ILE A 92 -0.25 -13.77 -3.83
C ILE A 92 -1.77 -13.78 -3.95
N GLY A 93 -2.35 -14.88 -4.46
CA GLY A 93 -3.81 -15.09 -4.43
C GLY A 93 -4.35 -15.11 -3.01
N THR A 94 -3.63 -15.72 -2.06
CA THR A 94 -4.03 -15.71 -0.65
C THR A 94 -3.97 -14.32 -0.02
N VAL A 95 -2.97 -13.50 -0.37
CA VAL A 95 -2.89 -12.10 0.10
C VAL A 95 -4.08 -11.28 -0.41
N PHE A 96 -4.42 -11.37 -1.70
CA PHE A 96 -5.62 -10.71 -2.22
C PHE A 96 -6.90 -11.22 -1.55
N GLY A 97 -7.00 -12.52 -1.27
CA GLY A 97 -8.13 -13.09 -0.53
C GLY A 97 -8.26 -12.49 0.87
N VAL A 98 -7.17 -12.44 1.63
CA VAL A 98 -7.15 -11.86 2.99
C VAL A 98 -7.50 -10.36 2.94
N VAL A 99 -6.92 -9.60 2.02
CA VAL A 99 -7.24 -8.17 1.89
C VAL A 99 -8.71 -7.96 1.50
N ALA A 100 -9.26 -8.80 0.62
CA ALA A 100 -10.68 -8.75 0.27
C ALA A 100 -11.57 -9.00 1.50
N VAL A 101 -11.23 -10.01 2.33
CA VAL A 101 -11.96 -10.30 3.57
C VAL A 101 -11.90 -9.11 4.54
N VAL A 102 -10.72 -8.49 4.71
CA VAL A 102 -10.56 -7.31 5.57
C VAL A 102 -11.40 -6.13 5.06
N ILE A 103 -11.38 -5.87 3.75
CA ILE A 103 -12.19 -4.80 3.13
C ILE A 103 -13.69 -5.09 3.31
N LEU A 104 -14.12 -6.33 3.10
CA LEU A 104 -15.53 -6.73 3.28
C LEU A 104 -15.97 -6.58 4.73
N MET A 105 -15.15 -7.04 5.68
CA MET A 105 -15.45 -6.91 7.10
C MET A 105 -15.49 -5.44 7.53
N ALA A 106 -14.57 -4.60 7.03
CA ALA A 106 -14.60 -3.16 7.25
C ALA A 106 -15.89 -2.53 6.71
N ALA A 107 -16.27 -2.87 5.47
CA ALA A 107 -17.49 -2.39 4.85
C ALA A 107 -18.75 -2.82 5.61
N THR A 108 -18.82 -4.07 6.05
CA THR A 108 -19.96 -4.58 6.84
C THR A 108 -20.08 -3.86 8.17
N LEU A 109 -18.98 -3.65 8.89
CA LEU A 109 -19.01 -2.91 10.15
C LEU A 109 -19.37 -1.44 9.95
N ASP A 110 -18.84 -0.78 8.92
CA ASP A 110 -19.14 0.63 8.61
C ASP A 110 -20.64 0.81 8.33
N VAL A 111 -21.24 -0.06 7.51
CA VAL A 111 -22.68 -0.08 7.23
C VAL A 111 -23.49 -0.34 8.50
N LEU A 112 -23.11 -1.35 9.30
CA LEU A 112 -23.79 -1.67 10.56
C LEU A 112 -23.76 -0.49 11.53
N THR A 113 -22.62 0.19 11.65
CA THR A 113 -22.46 1.35 12.54
C THR A 113 -23.22 2.58 12.09
N SER A 114 -23.44 2.74 10.78
CA SER A 114 -24.28 3.81 10.24
C SER A 114 -25.77 3.54 10.33
N ALA A 115 -26.17 2.26 10.36
CA ALA A 115 -27.58 1.85 10.48
C ALA A 115 -28.09 1.82 11.93
N ALA A 116 -27.19 1.63 12.90
CA ALA A 116 -27.53 1.54 14.31
C ALA A 116 -27.21 2.86 15.04
N SER A 117 -28.19 3.40 15.77
CA SER A 117 -28.05 4.70 16.46
C SER A 117 -27.39 4.63 17.84
N ASP A 118 -27.23 3.43 18.42
CA ASP A 118 -26.87 3.28 19.84
C ASP A 118 -25.86 2.15 20.10
N LEU A 119 -24.75 2.17 19.34
CA LEU A 119 -23.69 1.18 19.51
C LEU A 119 -22.69 1.59 20.61
N PRO A 120 -22.14 0.61 21.37
CA PRO A 120 -21.07 0.87 22.32
C PRO A 120 -19.84 1.47 21.63
N ARG A 121 -19.19 2.45 22.26
CA ARG A 121 -17.95 3.10 21.75
C ARG A 121 -16.88 2.11 21.25
N PRO A 122 -16.58 1.00 21.95
CA PRO A 122 -15.59 0.04 21.46
C PRO A 122 -15.90 -0.56 20.08
N VAL A 123 -17.18 -0.68 19.72
CA VAL A 123 -17.61 -1.17 18.40
C VAL A 123 -17.33 -0.15 17.31
N LEU A 124 -17.59 1.13 17.60
CA LEU A 124 -17.29 2.25 16.69
C LEU A 124 -15.77 2.37 16.47
N ASP A 125 -14.98 2.26 17.54
CA ASP A 125 -13.52 2.28 17.45
C ASP A 125 -12.97 1.10 16.65
N ALA A 126 -13.53 -0.10 16.87
CA ALA A 126 -13.15 -1.29 16.10
C ALA A 126 -13.48 -1.15 14.61
N ALA A 127 -14.65 -0.59 14.27
CA ALA A 127 -15.02 -0.32 12.88
C ALA A 127 -14.05 0.67 12.22
N LEU A 128 -13.69 1.76 12.93
CA LEU A 128 -12.75 2.75 12.43
C LEU A 128 -11.33 2.17 12.23
N LEU A 129 -10.85 1.38 13.19
CA LEU A 129 -9.55 0.69 13.10
C LEU A 129 -9.52 -0.30 11.94
N LEU A 130 -10.62 -1.03 11.71
CA LEU A 130 -10.70 -1.98 10.61
C LEU A 130 -10.75 -1.26 9.25
N LYS A 131 -11.42 -0.11 9.17
CA LYS A 131 -11.41 0.77 7.99
C LYS A 131 -10.00 1.30 7.71
N MET A 132 -9.26 1.72 8.74
CA MET A 132 -7.85 2.10 8.62
C MET A 132 -6.99 0.94 8.11
N LEU A 133 -7.17 -0.27 8.64
CA LEU A 133 -6.44 -1.46 8.20
C LEU A 133 -6.73 -1.77 6.72
N ALA A 134 -7.98 -1.67 6.29
CA ALA A 134 -8.37 -1.85 4.89
C ALA A 134 -7.70 -0.79 3.98
N THR A 135 -7.64 0.47 4.41
CA THR A 135 -6.96 1.54 3.67
C THR A 135 -5.45 1.30 3.58
N VAL A 136 -4.81 0.88 4.67
CA VAL A 136 -3.39 0.50 4.68
C VAL A 136 -3.15 -0.67 3.74
N ALA A 137 -3.98 -1.72 3.79
CA ALA A 137 -3.89 -2.85 2.88
C ALA A 137 -3.98 -2.42 1.40
N ALA A 138 -4.89 -1.49 1.07
CA ALA A 138 -5.01 -0.94 -0.28
C ALA A 138 -3.75 -0.14 -0.69
N LEU A 139 -3.17 0.67 0.20
CA LEU A 139 -1.88 1.36 -0.01
C LEU A 139 -0.75 0.37 -0.30
N LEU A 140 -0.68 -0.72 0.45
CA LEU A 140 0.31 -1.77 0.25
C LEU A 140 0.16 -2.46 -1.10
N LEU A 141 -1.08 -2.70 -1.55
CA LEU A 141 -1.36 -3.24 -2.87
C LEU A 141 -0.95 -2.28 -3.99
N VAL A 142 -1.24 -0.99 -3.85
CA VAL A 142 -0.79 0.06 -4.79
C VAL A 142 0.72 0.04 -4.92
N GLN A 143 1.44 -0.03 -3.79
CA GLN A 143 2.89 -0.05 -3.78
C GLN A 143 3.45 -1.34 -4.39
N GLY A 144 2.83 -2.50 -4.10
CA GLY A 144 3.16 -3.76 -4.75
C GLY A 144 2.99 -3.69 -6.26
N LEU A 145 1.89 -3.09 -6.73
CA LEU A 145 1.59 -2.91 -8.14
C LEU A 145 2.55 -1.93 -8.82
N HIS A 146 2.92 -0.83 -8.15
CA HIS A 146 3.93 0.12 -8.61
C HIS A 146 5.27 -0.59 -8.83
N SER A 147 5.71 -1.40 -7.87
CA SER A 147 6.97 -2.14 -7.94
C SER A 147 6.98 -3.21 -9.04
N ALA A 148 5.85 -3.91 -9.23
CA ALA A 148 5.71 -4.95 -10.25
C ALA A 148 5.70 -4.38 -11.68
N LEU A 149 5.09 -3.21 -11.87
CA LEU A 149 4.97 -2.56 -13.18
C LEU A 149 6.16 -1.66 -13.51
N ALA A 150 7.05 -1.39 -12.55
CA ALA A 150 8.23 -0.55 -12.76
C ALA A 150 9.13 -1.01 -13.94
N PRO A 151 9.43 -2.31 -14.13
CA PRO A 151 10.39 -2.73 -15.16
C PRO A 151 9.82 -2.91 -16.58
N ARG A 152 8.49 -3.06 -16.78
CA ARG A 152 8.00 -3.81 -17.96
C ARG A 152 7.01 -3.17 -18.92
N GLN A 153 6.34 -2.04 -18.67
CA GLN A 153 5.46 -1.39 -19.68
C GLN A 153 4.71 -0.10 -19.25
N SER A 154 5.11 0.58 -18.17
CA SER A 154 4.11 1.27 -17.33
C SER A 154 3.91 2.79 -17.50
N HIS A 155 4.35 3.45 -18.58
CA HIS A 155 4.22 4.92 -18.66
C HIS A 155 2.77 5.41 -18.56
N ALA A 156 1.81 4.70 -19.17
CA ALA A 156 0.39 5.03 -19.08
C ALA A 156 -0.25 4.64 -17.73
N VAL A 157 0.26 3.60 -17.05
CA VAL A 157 -0.36 3.03 -15.83
C VAL A 157 0.23 3.63 -14.54
N ARG A 158 1.51 3.99 -14.53
CA ARG A 158 2.21 4.65 -13.41
C ARG A 158 1.47 5.86 -12.85
N PRO A 159 1.03 6.85 -13.65
CA PRO A 159 0.34 8.03 -13.10
C PRO A 159 -0.98 7.65 -12.43
N VAL A 160 -1.69 6.65 -12.96
CA VAL A 160 -2.91 6.13 -12.34
C VAL A 160 -2.60 5.47 -11.00
N ILE A 161 -1.58 4.62 -10.93
CA ILE A 161 -1.16 3.97 -9.67
C ILE A 161 -0.71 5.00 -8.62
N LEU A 162 0.04 6.02 -9.02
CA LEU A 162 0.44 7.12 -8.13
C LEU A 162 -0.77 7.88 -7.63
N ALA A 163 -1.75 8.14 -8.50
CA ALA A 163 -3.00 8.79 -8.13
C ALA A 163 -3.84 7.94 -7.16
N LEU A 164 -3.88 6.60 -7.32
CA LEU A 164 -4.46 5.71 -6.31
C LEU A 164 -3.72 5.80 -4.97
N GLY A 165 -2.39 5.85 -5.00
CA GLY A 165 -1.57 6.02 -3.80
C GLY A 165 -1.91 7.31 -3.05
N ALA A 166 -2.03 8.43 -3.78
CA ALA A 166 -2.45 9.70 -3.23
C ALA A 166 -3.87 9.64 -2.66
N MET A 167 -4.81 8.98 -3.35
CA MET A 167 -6.19 8.80 -2.89
C MET A 167 -6.25 8.08 -1.54
N TRP A 168 -5.59 6.94 -1.42
CA TRP A 168 -5.55 6.18 -0.17
C TRP A 168 -4.76 6.90 0.93
N LEU A 169 -3.76 7.69 0.57
CA LEU A 169 -3.03 8.53 1.52
C LEU A 169 -3.92 9.63 2.11
N VAL A 170 -4.76 10.27 1.31
CA VAL A 170 -5.77 11.22 1.80
C VAL A 170 -6.74 10.52 2.74
N ASP A 171 -7.23 9.34 2.36
CA ASP A 171 -8.20 8.58 3.15
C ASP A 171 -7.60 8.12 4.51
N ILE A 172 -6.37 7.59 4.55
CA ILE A 172 -5.76 7.17 5.82
C ILE A 172 -5.46 8.35 6.75
N ASN A 173 -5.09 9.52 6.21
CA ASN A 173 -4.87 10.72 7.03
C ASN A 173 -6.18 11.19 7.67
N LEU A 174 -7.27 11.18 6.92
CA LEU A 174 -8.58 11.52 7.45
C LEU A 174 -8.99 10.56 8.57
N LEU A 175 -8.86 9.25 8.34
CA LEU A 175 -9.20 8.22 9.31
C LEU A 175 -8.32 8.28 10.57
N ALA A 176 -7.02 8.52 10.41
CA ALA A 176 -6.09 8.66 11.52
C ALA A 176 -6.43 9.88 12.41
N VAL A 177 -6.76 11.02 11.81
CA VAL A 177 -7.20 12.21 12.56
C VAL A 177 -8.57 11.96 13.20
N ALA A 178 -9.49 11.30 12.51
CA ALA A 178 -10.80 10.96 13.07
C ALA A 178 -10.67 10.08 14.32
N TRP A 179 -9.74 9.12 14.29
CA TRP A 179 -9.42 8.26 15.42
C TRP A 179 -8.78 9.03 16.57
N LEU A 180 -7.77 9.87 16.28
CA LEU A 180 -7.03 10.64 17.30
C LEU A 180 -7.92 11.65 18.04
N VAL A 181 -8.85 12.28 17.33
CA VAL A 181 -9.70 13.36 17.86
C VAL A 181 -11.06 12.83 18.32
N GLU A 182 -11.32 11.52 18.17
CA GLU A 182 -12.59 10.84 18.48
C GLU A 182 -13.82 11.50 17.81
N ARG A 183 -13.62 12.16 16.67
CA ARG A 183 -14.70 12.83 15.90
C ARG A 183 -14.30 12.98 14.44
N TRP A 184 -15.31 13.04 13.56
CA TRP A 184 -15.09 13.30 12.14
C TRP A 184 -14.58 14.74 11.91
N PRO A 185 -13.34 14.91 11.40
CA PRO A 185 -12.75 16.24 11.19
C PRO A 185 -13.33 16.87 9.92
N LEU A 186 -14.42 17.63 10.05
CA LEU A 186 -15.14 18.24 8.92
C LEU A 186 -14.25 19.10 8.00
N GLN A 187 -13.19 19.70 8.54
CA GLN A 187 -12.19 20.44 7.77
C GLN A 187 -11.42 19.52 6.81
N LEU A 188 -11.00 18.34 7.27
CA LEU A 188 -10.32 17.35 6.44
C LEU A 188 -11.27 16.71 5.42
N VAL A 189 -12.54 16.53 5.79
CA VAL A 189 -13.60 16.12 4.84
C VAL A 189 -13.70 17.15 3.71
N ALA A 190 -13.76 18.45 4.01
CA ALA A 190 -13.79 19.49 2.98
C ALA A 190 -12.56 19.44 2.07
N VAL A 191 -11.36 19.31 2.64
CA VAL A 191 -10.10 19.20 1.89
C VAL A 191 -10.06 17.94 1.01
N ARG A 192 -10.60 16.81 1.49
CA ARG A 192 -10.66 15.54 0.74
C ARG A 192 -11.40 15.69 -0.58
N GLY A 193 -12.51 16.43 -0.63
CA GLY A 193 -13.26 16.68 -1.87
C GLY A 193 -12.38 17.34 -2.95
N PHE A 194 -11.67 18.41 -2.59
CA PHE A 194 -10.75 19.09 -3.51
C PHE A 194 -9.53 18.23 -3.86
N ALA A 195 -8.97 17.48 -2.91
CA ALA A 195 -7.88 16.56 -3.18
C ALA A 195 -8.28 15.48 -4.19
N LEU A 196 -9.50 14.94 -4.08
CA LEU A 196 -10.05 13.99 -5.04
C LEU A 196 -10.28 14.60 -6.43
N ALA A 197 -10.67 15.87 -6.52
CA ALA A 197 -10.73 16.58 -7.79
C ALA A 197 -9.35 16.70 -8.46
N LEU A 198 -8.29 17.03 -7.69
CA LEU A 198 -6.91 17.05 -8.19
C LEU A 198 -6.45 15.65 -8.64
N ILE A 199 -6.79 14.61 -7.87
CA ILE A 199 -6.49 13.21 -8.19
C ILE A 199 -7.19 12.80 -9.49
N ALA A 200 -8.46 13.19 -9.69
CA ALA A 200 -9.17 12.93 -10.94
C ALA A 200 -8.45 13.57 -12.13
N MET A 201 -8.02 14.84 -12.00
CA MET A 201 -7.23 15.49 -13.05
C MET A 201 -5.88 14.80 -13.31
N ALA A 202 -5.21 14.31 -12.27
CA ALA A 202 -3.97 13.55 -12.42
C ALA A 202 -4.20 12.21 -13.15
N ILE A 203 -5.30 11.51 -12.86
CA ILE A 203 -5.72 10.30 -13.58
C ILE A 203 -6.02 10.65 -15.05
N ALA A 204 -6.75 11.74 -15.30
CA ALA A 204 -7.06 12.23 -16.65
C ALA A 204 -5.79 12.48 -17.46
N ALA A 205 -4.85 13.23 -16.89
CA ALA A 205 -3.56 13.53 -17.53
C ALA A 205 -2.76 12.25 -17.79
N GLY A 206 -2.75 11.32 -16.84
CA GLY A 206 -2.09 10.02 -16.98
C GLY A 206 -2.67 9.13 -18.08
N LEU A 207 -3.99 9.13 -18.23
CA LEU A 207 -4.69 8.38 -19.28
C LEU A 207 -4.54 9.02 -20.69
N GLN A 208 -4.25 10.31 -20.76
CA GLN A 208 -4.02 11.04 -22.01
C GLN A 208 -2.57 10.92 -22.54
N HIS A 209 -1.58 10.75 -21.66
CA HIS A 209 -0.17 10.61 -22.06
C HIS A 209 0.12 9.20 -22.62
N ARG A 210 0.17 9.07 -23.94
CA ARG A 210 0.41 7.80 -24.68
C ARG A 210 1.88 7.49 -25.04
N GLY A 211 2.83 8.02 -24.28
CA GLY A 211 4.25 8.06 -24.66
C GLY A 211 4.60 9.51 -24.94
N GLU A 212 5.65 10.10 -24.38
CA GLU A 212 7.05 9.82 -24.62
C GLU A 212 7.86 10.41 -23.45
N ARG A 213 8.74 9.60 -22.84
CA ARG A 213 10.02 9.95 -22.17
C ARG A 213 10.24 9.17 -20.87
N PRO A 214 11.41 8.52 -20.73
CA PRO A 214 11.78 7.80 -19.52
C PRO A 214 12.24 8.79 -18.45
N VAL A 215 11.46 8.95 -17.38
CA VAL A 215 11.99 9.41 -16.10
C VAL A 215 12.30 8.15 -15.31
N GLU A 216 13.57 7.74 -15.35
CA GLU A 216 14.12 6.73 -14.48
C GLU A 216 14.29 7.34 -13.08
N MET A 217 13.59 6.79 -12.10
CA MET A 217 13.76 7.14 -10.69
C MET A 217 14.28 5.91 -9.94
N SER A 218 15.27 6.20 -9.10
CA SER A 218 16.34 5.30 -8.67
C SER A 218 15.90 4.07 -7.86
N ARG A 219 16.65 2.99 -8.08
CA ARG A 219 16.51 1.65 -7.52
C ARG A 219 16.94 1.60 -6.04
N THR A 220 16.11 2.09 -5.11
CA THR A 220 16.41 1.92 -3.66
C THR A 220 15.21 1.51 -2.79
N VAL A 221 13.99 1.36 -3.35
CA VAL A 221 12.76 1.26 -2.52
C VAL A 221 12.22 -0.17 -2.37
N ILE A 222 13.08 -1.20 -2.24
CA ILE A 222 12.62 -2.60 -2.02
C ILE A 222 12.72 -3.03 -0.54
N TYR A 223 13.64 -2.46 0.23
CA TYR A 223 13.79 -2.79 1.66
C TYR A 223 12.91 -1.95 2.60
N GLN A 224 12.50 -0.76 2.16
CA GLN A 224 11.68 0.16 2.97
C GLN A 224 10.21 -0.27 3.05
N THR A 225 9.74 -1.03 2.06
CA THR A 225 8.36 -1.49 1.88
C THR A 225 7.99 -2.63 2.80
N LEU A 226 8.87 -3.61 2.97
CA LEU A 226 8.65 -4.73 3.90
C LEU A 226 8.58 -4.23 5.35
N THR A 227 9.43 -3.24 5.67
CA THR A 227 9.47 -2.60 6.98
C THR A 227 8.19 -1.81 7.24
N LEU A 228 7.68 -1.08 6.25
CA LEU A 228 6.44 -0.32 6.36
C LEU A 228 5.20 -1.23 6.53
N VAL A 229 5.14 -2.35 5.79
CA VAL A 229 4.09 -3.37 5.95
C VAL A 229 4.14 -3.98 7.35
N ALA A 230 5.33 -4.36 7.82
CA ALA A 230 5.52 -4.96 9.13
C ALA A 230 5.12 -3.99 10.26
N VAL A 231 5.45 -2.70 10.13
CA VAL A 231 5.05 -1.64 11.06
C VAL A 231 3.52 -1.46 11.05
N GLY A 232 2.89 -1.43 9.87
CA GLY A 232 1.43 -1.32 9.76
C GLY A 232 0.68 -2.51 10.39
N VAL A 233 1.13 -3.73 10.14
CA VAL A 233 0.58 -4.95 10.76
C VAL A 233 0.79 -4.94 12.28
N TYR A 234 1.97 -4.51 12.75
CA TYR A 234 2.25 -4.38 14.17
C TYR A 234 1.30 -3.39 14.85
N VAL A 235 1.15 -2.19 14.30
CA VAL A 235 0.25 -1.17 14.86
C VAL A 235 -1.20 -1.66 14.89
N ALA A 236 -1.64 -2.37 13.84
CA ALA A 236 -2.98 -2.94 13.80
C ALA A 236 -3.20 -4.03 14.86
N LEU A 237 -2.23 -4.95 15.03
CA LEU A 237 -2.29 -5.98 16.07
C LEU A 237 -2.26 -5.37 17.47
N LEU A 238 -1.44 -4.33 17.66
CA LEU A 238 -1.35 -3.58 18.90
C LEU A 238 -2.69 -2.92 19.25
N ALA A 239 -3.33 -2.27 18.29
CA ALA A 239 -4.64 -1.65 18.45
C ALA A 239 -5.74 -2.68 18.74
N ALA A 240 -5.76 -3.80 18.03
CA ALA A 240 -6.72 -4.87 18.25
C ALA A 240 -6.57 -5.50 19.65
N ALA A 241 -5.34 -5.80 20.06
CA ALA A 241 -5.06 -6.39 21.36
C ALA A 241 -5.35 -5.42 22.51
N THR A 242 -4.99 -4.15 22.38
CA THR A 242 -5.28 -3.14 23.41
C THR A 242 -6.78 -2.85 23.53
N SER A 243 -7.53 -2.86 22.43
CA SER A 243 -9.00 -2.77 22.44
C SER A 243 -9.65 -4.01 23.09
N ALA A 244 -9.18 -5.22 22.77
CA ALA A 244 -9.64 -6.43 23.43
C ALA A 244 -9.35 -6.42 24.95
N LEU A 245 -8.15 -5.95 25.33
CA LEU A 245 -7.78 -5.77 26.74
C LEU A 245 -8.62 -4.68 27.43
N ALA A 246 -9.07 -3.66 26.71
CA ALA A 246 -10.01 -2.66 27.24
C ALA A 246 -11.37 -3.30 27.59
N ALA A 247 -11.87 -4.16 26.70
CA ALA A 247 -13.17 -4.79 26.84
C ALA A 247 -13.21 -5.86 27.94
N ILE A 248 -12.11 -6.60 28.14
CA ILE A 248 -12.06 -7.76 29.05
C ILE A 248 -11.35 -7.44 30.37
N GLY A 249 -10.49 -6.41 30.39
CA GLY A 249 -9.55 -6.15 31.48
C GLY A 249 -10.13 -5.51 32.75
N GLY A 250 -11.40 -5.09 32.75
CA GLY A 250 -12.05 -4.53 33.93
C GLY A 250 -11.28 -3.35 34.55
N PRO A 251 -11.17 -3.24 35.90
CA PRO A 251 -10.45 -2.16 36.57
C PRO A 251 -8.95 -2.09 36.21
N ASN A 252 -8.37 -3.22 35.79
CA ASN A 252 -6.95 -3.37 35.51
C ASN A 252 -6.62 -3.17 34.02
N ALA A 253 -7.59 -2.82 33.18
CA ALA A 253 -7.43 -2.70 31.73
C ALA A 253 -6.23 -1.81 31.34
N ARG A 254 -6.05 -0.67 32.02
CA ARG A 254 -4.89 0.22 31.78
C ARG A 254 -3.56 -0.47 32.07
N LEU A 255 -3.47 -1.21 33.18
CA LEU A 255 -2.25 -1.93 33.56
C LEU A 255 -1.90 -3.01 32.51
N LEU A 256 -2.89 -3.78 32.05
CA LEU A 256 -2.69 -4.81 31.02
C LEU A 256 -2.33 -4.21 29.65
N GLN A 257 -2.97 -3.12 29.24
CA GLN A 257 -2.64 -2.42 28.01
C GLN A 257 -1.19 -1.89 28.02
N THR A 258 -0.79 -1.24 29.13
CA THR A 258 0.59 -0.75 29.27
C THR A 258 1.59 -1.90 29.26
N ALA A 259 1.33 -2.99 29.99
CA ALA A 259 2.21 -4.17 29.98
C ALA A 259 2.30 -4.82 28.60
N PHE A 260 1.19 -4.91 27.86
CA PHE A 260 1.16 -5.48 26.51
C PHE A 260 1.96 -4.63 25.52
N VAL A 261 1.74 -3.31 25.50
CA VAL A 261 2.45 -2.39 24.59
C VAL A 261 3.95 -2.38 24.88
N PHE A 262 4.33 -2.33 26.16
CA PHE A 262 5.73 -2.32 26.55
C PHE A 262 6.40 -3.67 26.24
N GLY A 263 5.73 -4.78 26.55
CA GLY A 263 6.20 -6.13 26.28
C GLY A 263 6.35 -6.44 24.79
N SER A 264 5.35 -6.08 23.97
CA SER A 264 5.41 -6.28 22.52
C SER A 264 6.50 -5.45 21.87
N THR A 265 6.66 -4.20 22.31
CA THR A 265 7.71 -3.30 21.80
C THR A 265 9.11 -3.81 22.16
N ALA A 266 9.32 -4.22 23.41
CA ALA A 266 10.59 -4.80 23.86
C ALA A 266 10.92 -6.13 23.14
N ALA A 267 9.91 -6.99 22.94
CA ALA A 267 10.08 -8.23 22.19
C ALA A 267 10.50 -7.97 20.74
N ILE A 268 9.88 -7.00 20.07
CA ILE A 268 10.24 -6.62 18.70
C ILE A 268 11.65 -6.03 18.64
N LEU A 269 12.02 -5.14 19.55
CA LEU A 269 13.37 -4.58 19.61
C LEU A 269 14.43 -5.69 19.78
N THR A 270 14.14 -6.68 20.62
CA THR A 270 15.01 -7.84 20.84
C THR A 270 15.12 -8.71 19.59
N LEU A 271 13.98 -9.00 18.94
CA LEU A 271 13.92 -9.80 17.71
C LEU A 271 14.66 -9.11 16.55
N VAL A 272 14.48 -7.79 16.40
CA VAL A 272 15.14 -6.98 15.35
C VAL A 272 16.64 -6.85 15.61
N SER A 273 17.07 -6.81 16.88
CA SER A 273 18.49 -6.75 17.24
C SER A 273 19.24 -8.07 16.95
N SER A 274 18.55 -9.21 16.88
CA SER A 274 19.16 -10.52 16.62
C SER A 274 19.65 -10.67 15.16
N SER A 275 20.96 -10.77 14.98
CA SER A 275 21.61 -10.96 13.67
C SER A 275 21.22 -12.27 12.98
N TRP A 276 21.10 -13.36 13.75
CA TRP A 276 20.69 -14.66 13.26
C TRP A 276 19.26 -14.65 12.70
N LEU A 277 18.32 -14.02 13.41
CA LEU A 277 16.93 -13.97 12.97
C LEU A 277 16.76 -13.10 11.72
N ARG A 278 17.46 -11.96 11.64
CA ARG A 278 17.49 -11.14 10.43
C ARG A 278 18.00 -11.93 9.22
N ALA A 279 19.09 -12.67 9.38
CA ALA A 279 19.65 -13.50 8.31
C ALA A 279 18.68 -14.63 7.91
N TRP A 280 18.06 -15.30 8.88
CA TRP A 280 17.10 -16.36 8.64
C TRP A 280 15.84 -15.88 7.91
N ILE A 281 15.26 -14.73 8.33
CA ILE A 281 14.12 -14.09 7.67
C ILE A 281 14.50 -13.70 6.24
N LYS A 282 15.66 -13.05 6.04
CA LYS A 282 16.16 -12.67 4.70
C LYS A 282 16.25 -13.88 3.77
N VAL A 283 16.82 -15.00 4.23
CA VAL A 283 16.95 -16.24 3.46
C VAL A 283 15.60 -16.89 3.19
N LYS A 284 14.69 -16.94 4.17
CA LYS A 284 13.35 -17.52 3.98
C LYS A 284 12.50 -16.71 3.02
N LEU A 285 12.54 -15.37 3.12
CA LEU A 285 11.87 -14.47 2.18
C LEU A 285 12.49 -14.58 0.79
N ALA A 286 13.82 -14.57 0.68
CA ALA A 286 14.50 -14.76 -0.60
C ALA A 286 14.10 -16.09 -1.27
N LYS A 287 14.05 -17.19 -0.50
CA LYS A 287 13.68 -18.53 -1.02
C LYS A 287 12.23 -18.65 -1.48
N HIS A 288 11.29 -17.93 -0.87
CA HIS A 288 9.85 -18.13 -1.13
C HIS A 288 9.20 -17.00 -1.95
N PHE A 289 9.76 -15.79 -1.95
CA PHE A 289 9.18 -14.63 -2.62
C PHE A 289 9.94 -14.17 -3.88
N PHE A 290 11.22 -14.55 -4.07
CA PHE A 290 12.03 -14.08 -5.20
C PHE A 290 12.56 -15.24 -6.04
N ARG A 291 11.70 -15.82 -6.89
CA ARG A 291 12.11 -16.93 -7.75
C ARG A 291 12.93 -16.49 -8.98
N HIS A 292 12.87 -15.22 -9.40
CA HIS A 292 13.58 -14.72 -10.58
C HIS A 292 14.19 -13.32 -10.35
N ARG A 293 15.30 -13.26 -9.61
CA ARG A 293 16.11 -12.03 -9.54
C ARG A 293 17.61 -12.30 -9.38
N TYR A 294 18.13 -13.24 -10.16
CA TYR A 294 19.50 -13.09 -10.62
C TYR A 294 19.37 -12.80 -12.10
N ASP A 295 19.27 -11.51 -12.44
CA ASP A 295 19.60 -11.10 -13.80
C ASP A 295 21.11 -11.34 -13.91
N TYR A 296 21.46 -12.56 -14.33
CA TYR A 296 22.83 -13.03 -14.42
C TYR A 296 23.70 -12.00 -15.14
N ARG A 297 23.14 -11.29 -16.11
CA ARG A 297 23.82 -10.21 -16.84
C ARG A 297 24.22 -9.05 -15.94
N ALA A 298 23.34 -8.59 -15.05
CA ALA A 298 23.62 -7.46 -14.18
C ALA A 298 24.66 -7.81 -13.09
N GLU A 299 24.55 -9.00 -12.50
CA GLU A 299 25.55 -9.48 -11.54
C GLU A 299 26.89 -9.77 -12.23
N TRP A 300 26.86 -10.29 -13.46
CA TRP A 300 28.06 -10.48 -14.27
C TRP A 300 28.75 -9.15 -14.60
N MET A 301 27.98 -8.11 -14.95
CA MET A 301 28.56 -6.78 -15.20
C MET A 301 29.21 -6.19 -13.94
N ARG A 302 28.53 -6.24 -12.78
CA ARG A 302 29.10 -5.80 -11.49
C ARG A 302 30.36 -6.56 -11.11
N PHE A 303 30.34 -7.88 -11.31
CA PHE A 303 31.48 -8.75 -11.06
C PHE A 303 32.67 -8.33 -11.93
N THR A 304 32.46 -8.15 -13.24
CA THR A 304 33.52 -7.71 -14.15
C THR A 304 33.99 -6.28 -13.92
N GLU A 305 33.11 -5.39 -13.47
CA GLU A 305 33.43 -4.00 -13.14
C GLU A 305 34.30 -3.92 -11.88
N THR A 306 33.96 -4.70 -10.84
CA THR A 306 34.75 -4.81 -9.60
C THR A 306 36.13 -5.42 -9.85
N LEU A 307 36.23 -6.37 -10.78
CA LEU A 307 37.50 -6.99 -11.19
C LEU A 307 38.33 -6.09 -12.12
N GLY A 308 37.65 -5.35 -12.99
CA GLY A 308 38.25 -4.54 -14.05
C GLY A 308 38.55 -3.10 -13.68
N GLU A 309 38.24 -2.67 -12.47
CA GLU A 309 38.45 -1.29 -11.98
C GLU A 309 39.95 -0.93 -12.07
N PRO A 310 40.41 -0.09 -13.01
CA PRO A 310 41.84 0.04 -13.32
C PRO A 310 42.63 0.80 -12.24
N ASP A 311 41.95 1.63 -11.44
CA ASP A 311 42.54 2.64 -10.53
C ASP A 311 42.11 2.45 -9.06
N GLY A 312 41.54 1.30 -8.71
CA GLY A 312 41.09 1.03 -7.34
C GLY A 312 42.25 0.88 -6.35
N ALA A 313 42.15 1.52 -5.18
CA ALA A 313 43.14 1.46 -4.09
C ALA A 313 43.37 0.05 -3.47
N ALA A 314 42.63 -0.97 -3.91
CA ALA A 314 42.67 -2.34 -3.38
C ALA A 314 43.34 -3.31 -4.36
N SER A 315 44.10 -4.27 -3.82
CA SER A 315 44.79 -5.30 -4.59
C SER A 315 43.82 -6.20 -5.37
N LEU A 316 44.30 -6.87 -6.43
CA LEU A 316 43.47 -7.83 -7.19
C LEU A 316 42.87 -8.92 -6.29
N ASP A 317 43.64 -9.42 -5.33
CA ASP A 317 43.22 -10.43 -4.37
C ASP A 317 42.05 -9.96 -3.51
N GLU A 318 42.12 -8.72 -2.99
CA GLU A 318 41.03 -8.11 -2.23
C GLU A 318 39.78 -7.89 -3.09
N ARG A 319 39.95 -7.51 -4.37
CA ARG A 319 38.82 -7.33 -5.30
C ARG A 319 38.15 -8.65 -5.64
N ILE A 320 38.90 -9.74 -5.79
CA ILE A 320 38.35 -11.09 -5.99
C ILE A 320 37.52 -11.51 -4.78
N VAL A 321 38.06 -11.33 -3.57
CA VAL A 321 37.35 -11.64 -2.33
C VAL A 321 36.08 -10.80 -2.20
N LYS A 322 36.18 -9.49 -2.46
CA LYS A 322 35.05 -8.57 -2.42
C LYS A 322 33.98 -8.93 -3.44
N ALA A 323 34.34 -9.17 -4.70
CA ALA A 323 33.39 -9.51 -5.76
C ALA A 323 32.61 -10.80 -5.46
N LEU A 324 33.26 -11.80 -4.86
CA LEU A 324 32.61 -13.05 -4.44
C LEU A 324 31.77 -12.88 -3.18
N ALA A 325 32.24 -12.09 -2.22
CA ALA A 325 31.50 -11.77 -1.01
C ALA A 325 30.22 -10.99 -1.34
N ASP A 326 30.31 -9.98 -2.21
CA ASP A 326 29.18 -9.17 -2.66
C ASP A 326 28.17 -10.01 -3.47
N LEU A 327 28.63 -10.91 -4.34
CA LEU A 327 27.77 -11.81 -5.12
C LEU A 327 26.94 -12.77 -4.24
N THR A 328 27.52 -13.18 -3.12
CA THR A 328 26.90 -14.11 -2.16
C THR A 328 26.28 -13.41 -0.94
N ASP A 329 26.36 -12.08 -0.89
CA ASP A 329 25.90 -11.25 0.23
C ASP A 329 26.54 -11.70 1.57
N SER A 330 27.81 -12.10 1.49
CA SER A 330 28.62 -12.58 2.61
C SER A 330 29.32 -11.42 3.32
N PRO A 331 29.38 -11.41 4.67
CA PRO A 331 29.95 -10.30 5.43
C PRO A 331 31.49 -10.19 5.33
N ALA A 332 32.17 -11.27 4.92
CA ALA A 332 33.62 -11.32 4.72
C ALA A 332 33.98 -12.54 3.85
N GLY A 333 35.23 -12.57 3.34
CA GLY A 333 35.80 -13.73 2.66
C GLY A 333 37.30 -13.84 2.92
N VAL A 334 37.87 -15.02 2.64
CA VAL A 334 39.31 -15.30 2.77
C VAL A 334 39.78 -15.94 1.47
N LEU A 335 40.86 -15.41 0.90
CA LEU A 335 41.57 -16.03 -0.22
C LEU A 335 42.72 -16.88 0.35
N LEU A 336 42.70 -18.19 0.09
CA LEU A 336 43.77 -19.10 0.47
C LEU A 336 44.64 -19.35 -0.75
N LEU A 337 45.85 -18.82 -0.73
CA LEU A 337 46.86 -19.08 -1.76
C LEU A 337 47.71 -20.28 -1.31
N PRO A 338 47.99 -21.24 -2.21
CA PRO A 338 48.98 -22.26 -1.91
C PRO A 338 50.34 -21.58 -1.68
N GLN A 339 51.12 -22.07 -0.70
CA GLN A 339 52.52 -21.66 -0.60
C GLN A 339 53.23 -22.09 -1.88
N GLY A 340 53.76 -21.13 -2.63
CA GLY A 340 54.48 -21.40 -3.86
C GLY A 340 55.72 -22.26 -3.62
N ASN A 341 56.01 -23.13 -4.58
CA ASN A 341 57.39 -23.47 -4.93
C ASN A 341 57.94 -22.37 -5.84
#